data_AF-A0A7C2ZM64-F1
#
_entry.id   AF-A0A7C2ZM64-F1
#
_cell.length_a   1.000
_cell.length_b   1.000
_cell.length_c   1.000
_cell.angle_alpha   90.00
_cell.angle_beta   90.00
_cell.angle_gamma   90.00
#
_symmetry.space_group_name_H-M   'P 1'
#
loop_
_entity.id
_entity.type
_entity.pdbx_description
1 polymer ?
#
loop_
_entity_poly.entity_id
_entity_poly.type
_entity_poly.pdbx_seq_one_letter_code
_entity_poly.pdbx_strand_id
1 'polypeptide(L)'
;MQRIKGLKCRECGRLYPIEPINVCDYCFGPLEVDYDYAVIRRLISHERIAQGPRTIWRYRDLLPVEGDRIVDISAGFTPLIRAENLGRRLGLMHLYIKNDAVNPSYSFKDRVVSVATTKAVEFGFTVLACASTGNLACAVAAHAARAGLQACVFIPANLEVGKVLGAAIYGPMIIAIDGTYDDVNRLCSEIADRYPWAFVNINLRPFYSEGSKTLAYEVAEQLGWRAPDHVVVPIASGSLFTKIWKGYNELRLVGLIDSPPPRMSAAQAAGCAPVVTAYLAGENHVRPVKPATIA
;
A
#
# COMPACT_ATOMS: atom_id res chain seq x y z
N MET A 1 -13.42 -6.66 -22.14
CA MET A 1 -14.11 -6.29 -20.88
C MET A 1 -13.06 -5.74 -19.93
N GLN A 2 -13.28 -4.55 -19.37
CA GLN A 2 -12.34 -3.93 -18.44
C GLN A 2 -12.40 -4.58 -17.06
N ARG A 3 -11.24 -4.72 -16.38
CA ARG A 3 -11.16 -5.31 -15.03
C ARG A 3 -11.54 -4.30 -13.95
N ILE A 4 -11.49 -3.02 -14.27
CA ILE A 4 -11.72 -1.90 -13.36
C ILE A 4 -12.95 -1.16 -13.87
N LYS A 5 -13.96 -0.99 -13.00
CA LYS A 5 -15.20 -0.27 -13.31
C LYS A 5 -15.09 1.23 -13.06
N GLY A 6 -14.26 1.61 -12.11
CA GLY A 6 -14.17 2.98 -11.61
C GLY A 6 -13.57 3.03 -10.22
N LEU A 7 -13.86 4.12 -9.53
CA LEU A 7 -13.66 4.27 -8.10
C LEU A 7 -15.02 4.25 -7.39
N LYS A 8 -15.04 3.80 -6.13
CA LYS A 8 -16.24 3.73 -5.30
C LYS A 8 -15.95 4.27 -3.90
N CYS A 9 -16.83 5.14 -3.40
CA CYS A 9 -16.74 5.59 -2.01
C CYS A 9 -17.00 4.43 -1.05
N ARG A 10 -16.12 4.23 -0.08
CA ARG A 10 -16.26 3.18 0.94
C ARG A 10 -17.46 3.39 1.87
N GLU A 11 -17.85 4.65 2.10
CA GLU A 11 -18.91 5.02 3.05
C GLU A 11 -20.29 5.04 2.40
N CYS A 12 -20.48 5.84 1.34
CA CYS A 12 -21.80 6.02 0.71
C CYS A 12 -22.02 5.17 -0.55
N GLY A 13 -20.98 4.50 -1.06
CA GLY A 13 -21.08 3.65 -2.25
C GLY A 13 -21.17 4.39 -3.59
N ARG A 14 -21.09 5.73 -3.62
CA ARG A 14 -21.11 6.53 -4.85
C ARG A 14 -19.95 6.15 -5.78
N LEU A 15 -20.24 6.08 -7.08
CA LEU A 15 -19.28 5.72 -8.12
C LEU A 15 -18.63 6.96 -8.72
N TYR A 16 -17.37 6.81 -9.12
CA TYR A 16 -16.54 7.84 -9.71
C TYR A 16 -15.75 7.27 -10.89
N PRO A 17 -15.37 8.10 -11.88
CA PRO A 17 -14.45 7.68 -12.93
C PRO A 17 -13.07 7.31 -12.39
N ILE A 18 -12.27 6.63 -13.21
CA ILE A 18 -10.87 6.31 -12.90
C ILE A 18 -10.03 7.57 -13.09
N GLU A 19 -9.91 8.35 -12.03
CA GLU A 19 -9.21 9.64 -12.01
C GLU A 19 -8.27 9.72 -10.79
N PRO A 20 -7.29 10.64 -10.78
CA PRO A 20 -6.44 10.91 -9.62
C PRO A 20 -7.22 11.68 -8.56
N ILE A 21 -8.22 11.03 -7.96
CA ILE A 21 -9.07 11.55 -6.88
C ILE A 21 -9.12 10.53 -5.75
N ASN A 22 -9.19 10.99 -4.51
CA ASN A 22 -9.07 10.13 -3.33
C ASN A 22 -10.21 10.28 -2.32
N VAL A 23 -11.03 11.33 -2.45
CA VAL A 23 -12.09 11.68 -1.52
C VAL A 23 -13.41 11.81 -2.27
N CYS A 24 -14.48 11.31 -1.65
CA CYS A 24 -15.85 11.49 -2.10
C CYS A 24 -16.29 12.95 -1.93
N ASP A 25 -16.71 13.60 -3.01
CA ASP A 25 -17.25 14.96 -3.01
C ASP A 25 -18.57 15.13 -2.23
N TYR A 26 -19.23 14.03 -1.86
CA TYR A 26 -20.52 14.05 -1.18
C TYR A 26 -20.43 13.81 0.33
N CYS A 27 -19.74 12.75 0.77
CA CYS A 27 -19.63 12.39 2.19
C CYS A 27 -18.21 12.47 2.76
N PHE A 28 -17.23 12.92 1.97
CA PHE A 28 -15.82 13.00 2.34
C PHE A 28 -15.17 11.66 2.73
N GLY A 29 -15.85 10.53 2.46
CA GLY A 29 -15.31 9.19 2.65
C GLY A 29 -14.22 8.85 1.63
N PRO A 30 -13.29 7.93 1.96
CA PRO A 30 -12.23 7.54 1.05
C PRO A 30 -12.77 6.76 -0.16
N LEU A 31 -12.14 6.99 -1.32
CA LEU A 31 -12.40 6.22 -2.53
C LEU A 31 -11.53 4.96 -2.58
N GLU A 32 -12.11 3.87 -3.08
CA GLU A 32 -11.41 2.62 -3.40
C GLU A 32 -11.63 2.23 -4.85
N VAL A 33 -10.73 1.39 -5.40
CA VAL A 33 -10.91 0.86 -6.75
C VAL A 33 -12.06 -0.15 -6.78
N ASP A 34 -12.99 0.06 -7.71
CA ASP A 34 -14.10 -0.86 -7.98
C ASP A 34 -13.73 -1.81 -9.12
N TYR A 35 -13.73 -3.11 -8.84
CA TYR A 35 -13.29 -4.15 -9.77
C TYR A 35 -14.46 -4.94 -10.33
N ASP A 36 -14.31 -5.43 -11.56
CA ASP A 36 -15.14 -6.49 -12.10
C ASP A 36 -14.54 -7.87 -11.79
N TYR A 37 -14.86 -8.41 -10.61
CA TYR A 37 -14.36 -9.72 -10.21
C TYR A 37 -14.89 -10.87 -11.08
N ALA A 38 -16.03 -10.71 -11.76
CA ALA A 38 -16.54 -11.73 -12.68
C ALA A 38 -15.67 -11.81 -13.93
N VAL A 39 -15.20 -10.66 -14.44
CA VAL A 39 -14.21 -10.60 -15.52
C VAL A 39 -12.87 -11.15 -15.04
N ILE A 40 -12.37 -10.71 -13.88
CA ILE A 40 -11.07 -11.16 -13.35
C ILE A 40 -11.04 -12.69 -13.17
N ARG A 41 -12.10 -13.28 -12.58
CA ARG A 41 -12.22 -14.73 -12.38
C ARG A 41 -12.09 -15.55 -13.66
N ARG A 42 -12.48 -15.00 -14.82
CA ARG A 42 -12.35 -15.68 -16.12
C ARG A 42 -10.95 -15.59 -16.71
N LEU A 43 -10.16 -14.60 -16.28
CA LEU A 43 -8.84 -14.31 -16.84
C LEU A 43 -7.70 -14.90 -16.01
N ILE A 44 -7.86 -14.93 -14.68
CA ILE A 44 -6.81 -15.28 -13.75
C ILE A 44 -6.76 -16.80 -13.50
N SER A 45 -5.55 -17.35 -13.42
CA SER A 45 -5.29 -18.74 -13.02
C SER A 45 -3.94 -18.84 -12.30
N HIS A 46 -3.70 -19.97 -11.61
CA HIS A 46 -2.41 -20.22 -10.96
C HIS A 46 -1.26 -20.24 -11.98
N GLU A 47 -1.46 -20.84 -13.15
CA GLU A 47 -0.47 -20.93 -14.23
C GLU A 47 -0.12 -19.54 -14.78
N ARG A 48 -1.13 -18.69 -14.99
CA ARG A 48 -0.93 -17.33 -15.49
C ARG A 48 -0.12 -16.49 -14.49
N ILE A 49 -0.40 -16.62 -13.20
CA ILE A 49 0.38 -15.95 -12.15
C ILE A 49 1.82 -16.51 -12.12
N ALA A 50 1.99 -17.83 -12.21
CA ALA A 50 3.31 -18.47 -12.18
C ALA A 50 4.21 -18.05 -13.35
N GLN A 51 3.63 -17.77 -14.53
CA GLN A 51 4.33 -17.25 -15.71
C GLN A 51 4.78 -15.78 -15.57
N GLY A 52 4.20 -15.03 -14.63
CA GLY A 52 4.57 -13.64 -14.35
C GLY A 52 5.93 -13.51 -13.64
N PRO A 53 6.52 -12.30 -13.66
CA PRO A 53 7.80 -12.03 -12.99
C PRO A 53 7.71 -12.32 -11.49
N ARG A 54 8.84 -12.57 -10.82
CA ARG A 54 8.88 -12.76 -9.35
C ARG A 54 8.84 -11.41 -8.63
N THR A 55 7.78 -10.66 -8.88
CA THR A 55 7.50 -9.32 -8.33
C THR A 55 5.98 -9.21 -8.12
N ILE A 56 5.48 -8.11 -7.57
CA ILE A 56 4.03 -7.91 -7.40
C ILE A 56 3.25 -8.00 -8.72
N TRP A 57 3.93 -7.79 -9.85
CA TRP A 57 3.30 -7.68 -11.16
C TRP A 57 2.86 -9.01 -11.75
N ARG A 58 3.23 -10.15 -11.14
CA ARG A 58 2.56 -11.43 -11.45
C ARG A 58 1.09 -11.46 -11.06
N TYR A 59 0.66 -10.57 -10.17
CA TYR A 59 -0.74 -10.40 -9.77
C TYR A 59 -1.42 -9.25 -10.53
N ARG A 60 -0.90 -8.82 -11.70
CA ARG A 60 -1.40 -7.66 -12.47
C ARG A 60 -2.92 -7.69 -12.69
N ASP A 61 -3.50 -8.85 -12.93
CA ASP A 61 -4.95 -8.98 -13.17
C ASP A 61 -5.80 -8.56 -11.95
N LEU A 62 -5.23 -8.59 -10.74
CA LEU A 62 -5.84 -8.12 -9.50
C LEU A 62 -5.39 -6.69 -9.12
N LEU A 63 -4.57 -6.02 -9.92
CA LEU A 63 -4.08 -4.67 -9.64
C LEU A 63 -4.75 -3.63 -10.55
N PRO A 64 -4.85 -2.37 -10.12
CA PRO A 64 -5.69 -1.37 -10.76
C PRO A 64 -5.01 -0.70 -11.96
N VAL A 65 -4.18 -1.41 -12.72
CA VAL A 65 -3.46 -0.90 -13.91
C VAL A 65 -4.02 -1.56 -15.17
N GLU A 66 -4.14 -0.82 -16.28
CA GLU A 66 -4.59 -1.37 -17.57
C GLU A 66 -3.53 -1.26 -18.67
N GLY A 67 -2.58 -0.32 -18.55
CA GLY A 67 -1.51 -0.10 -19.52
C GLY A 67 -0.37 -1.10 -19.40
N ASP A 68 0.43 -1.21 -20.46
CA ASP A 68 1.54 -2.17 -20.54
C ASP A 68 2.84 -1.67 -19.91
N ARG A 69 2.98 -0.34 -19.78
CA ARG A 69 4.17 0.27 -19.17
C ARG A 69 4.10 0.18 -17.65
N ILE A 70 4.67 -0.89 -17.12
CA ILE A 70 4.82 -1.12 -15.68
C ILE A 70 6.11 -0.48 -15.17
N VAL A 71 6.02 0.23 -14.03
CA VAL A 71 7.19 0.75 -13.31
C VAL A 71 7.56 -0.23 -12.20
N ASP A 72 8.54 -1.08 -12.46
CA ASP A 72 9.04 -2.08 -11.50
C ASP A 72 10.53 -1.90 -11.21
N ILE A 73 10.87 -1.97 -9.92
CA ILE A 73 12.25 -2.06 -9.40
C ILE A 73 12.52 -3.42 -8.74
N SER A 74 11.67 -4.42 -9.02
CA SER A 74 11.62 -5.74 -8.40
C SER A 74 10.97 -5.76 -7.02
N ALA A 75 9.86 -5.05 -6.87
CA ALA A 75 9.08 -5.04 -5.63
C ALA A 75 8.31 -6.35 -5.43
N GLY A 76 8.32 -6.90 -4.22
CA GLY A 76 7.56 -8.11 -3.86
C GLY A 76 8.31 -9.41 -4.10
N PHE A 77 7.56 -10.51 -4.08
CA PHE A 77 8.05 -11.91 -4.01
C PHE A 77 9.14 -12.13 -2.94
N THR A 78 8.98 -11.46 -1.81
CA THR A 78 9.90 -11.46 -0.68
C THR A 78 9.87 -12.80 0.09
N PRO A 79 10.88 -13.12 0.89
CA PRO A 79 10.93 -14.36 1.65
C PRO A 79 9.76 -14.52 2.63
N LEU A 80 9.18 -15.72 2.67
CA LEU A 80 8.32 -16.19 3.74
C LEU A 80 9.12 -17.15 4.62
N ILE A 81 9.65 -16.62 5.72
CA ILE A 81 10.64 -17.33 6.55
C ILE A 81 9.91 -18.16 7.60
N ARG A 82 10.12 -19.48 7.61
CA ARG A 82 9.63 -20.33 8.71
C ARG A 82 10.46 -20.07 9.97
N ALA A 83 9.84 -19.52 11.00
CA ALA A 83 10.50 -19.11 12.24
C ALA A 83 10.45 -20.22 13.30
N GLU A 84 11.17 -21.32 13.07
CA GLU A 84 11.05 -22.54 13.89
C GLU A 84 11.40 -22.34 15.37
N ASN A 85 12.50 -21.64 15.66
CA ASN A 85 12.92 -21.39 17.05
C ASN A 85 11.92 -20.50 17.82
N LEU A 86 11.42 -19.46 17.17
CA LEU A 86 10.40 -18.59 17.76
C LEU A 86 9.07 -19.33 17.90
N GLY A 87 8.70 -20.12 16.89
CA GLY A 87 7.52 -20.98 16.92
C GLY A 87 7.56 -21.93 18.11
N ARG A 88 8.67 -22.64 18.33
CA ARG A 88 8.85 -23.54 19.49
C ARG A 88 8.67 -22.81 20.82
N ARG A 89 9.23 -21.60 20.96
CA ARG A 89 9.08 -20.77 22.18
C ARG A 89 7.64 -20.30 22.42
N LEU A 90 6.85 -20.12 21.37
CA LEU A 90 5.46 -19.68 21.43
C LEU A 90 4.44 -20.83 21.38
N GLY A 91 4.89 -22.08 21.27
CA GLY A 91 4.01 -23.25 21.09
C GLY A 91 3.35 -23.34 19.71
N LEU A 92 3.95 -22.73 18.68
CA LEU A 92 3.43 -22.70 17.30
C LEU A 92 4.29 -23.58 16.37
N MET A 93 3.68 -24.59 15.75
CA MET A 93 4.35 -25.49 14.79
C MET A 93 4.63 -24.84 13.42
N HIS A 94 3.80 -23.87 13.05
CA HIS A 94 3.81 -23.22 11.73
C HIS A 94 3.79 -21.69 11.90
N LEU A 95 4.89 -21.13 12.40
CA LEU A 95 5.11 -19.69 12.44
C LEU A 95 5.92 -19.24 11.23
N TYR A 96 5.41 -18.23 10.52
CA TYR A 96 6.09 -17.63 9.38
C TYR A 96 6.24 -16.13 9.55
N ILE A 97 7.34 -15.58 9.05
CA ILE A 97 7.63 -14.14 9.00
C ILE A 97 7.71 -13.75 7.53
N LYS A 98 6.79 -12.87 7.10
CA LYS A 98 6.82 -12.28 5.77
C LYS A 98 7.77 -11.08 5.78
N ASN A 99 8.97 -11.24 5.21
CA ASN A 99 10.03 -10.25 5.34
C ASN A 99 10.03 -9.24 4.19
N ASP A 100 9.30 -8.14 4.33
CA ASP A 100 9.28 -7.06 3.35
C ASP A 100 10.40 -6.02 3.52
N ALA A 101 11.27 -6.18 4.51
CA ALA A 101 12.44 -5.32 4.72
C ALA A 101 13.56 -5.58 3.69
N VAL A 102 13.42 -6.60 2.84
CA VAL A 102 14.36 -6.91 1.75
C VAL A 102 13.87 -6.49 0.37
N ASN A 103 12.78 -5.72 0.31
CA ASN A 103 12.44 -5.02 -0.93
C ASN A 103 13.56 -4.02 -1.30
N PRO A 104 13.64 -3.58 -2.56
CA PRO A 104 14.72 -2.70 -3.06
C PRO A 104 15.00 -1.43 -2.26
N SER A 105 13.97 -0.75 -1.72
CA SER A 105 14.09 0.42 -0.82
C SER A 105 14.04 0.05 0.67
N TYR A 106 14.17 -1.24 0.97
CA TYR A 106 14.14 -1.85 2.30
C TYR A 106 12.79 -1.71 3.03
N SER A 107 11.69 -1.63 2.29
CA SER A 107 10.36 -1.50 2.87
C SER A 107 9.24 -2.07 2.00
N PHE A 108 8.12 -2.45 2.63
CA PHE A 108 6.87 -2.79 1.93
C PHE A 108 6.34 -1.64 1.05
N LYS A 109 6.85 -0.41 1.24
CA LYS A 109 6.47 0.77 0.48
C LYS A 109 6.71 0.62 -1.02
N ASP A 110 7.67 -0.20 -1.43
CA ASP A 110 7.88 -0.48 -2.85
C ASP A 110 6.64 -1.10 -3.51
N ARG A 111 5.89 -1.95 -2.80
CA ARG A 111 4.68 -2.58 -3.37
C ARG A 111 3.63 -1.55 -3.76
N VAL A 112 3.36 -0.62 -2.85
CA VAL A 112 2.31 0.40 -3.00
C VAL A 112 2.74 1.53 -3.92
N VAL A 113 4.03 1.92 -3.88
CA VAL A 113 4.57 2.96 -4.75
C VAL A 113 4.74 2.44 -6.19
N SER A 114 5.07 1.17 -6.40
CA SER A 114 5.09 0.54 -7.73
C SER A 114 3.75 0.69 -8.46
N VAL A 115 2.65 0.38 -7.78
CA VAL A 115 1.29 0.55 -8.33
C VAL A 115 0.96 2.02 -8.56
N ALA A 116 1.23 2.88 -7.58
CA ALA A 116 0.94 4.31 -7.69
C ALA A 116 1.73 4.97 -8.82
N THR A 117 3.01 4.65 -8.98
CA THR A 117 3.89 5.22 -10.02
C THR A 117 3.48 4.74 -11.40
N THR A 118 3.12 3.47 -11.54
CA THR A 118 2.56 2.95 -12.80
C THR A 118 1.28 3.71 -13.18
N LYS A 119 0.38 3.95 -12.21
CA LYS A 119 -0.79 4.81 -12.44
C LYS A 119 -0.46 6.25 -12.75
N ALA A 120 0.56 6.80 -12.12
CA ALA A 120 1.01 8.16 -12.40
C ALA A 120 1.42 8.31 -13.87
N VAL A 121 2.16 7.33 -14.39
CA VAL A 121 2.57 7.27 -15.80
C VAL A 121 1.36 7.10 -16.72
N GLU A 122 0.40 6.23 -16.38
CA GLU A 122 -0.84 6.06 -17.18
C GLU A 122 -1.65 7.35 -17.27
N PHE A 123 -1.70 8.15 -16.19
CA PHE A 123 -2.38 9.45 -16.17
C PHE A 123 -1.55 10.59 -16.80
N GLY A 124 -0.34 10.31 -17.30
CA GLY A 124 0.51 11.30 -17.95
C GLY A 124 1.19 12.29 -16.99
N PHE A 125 1.28 11.97 -15.70
CA PHE A 125 2.02 12.80 -14.74
C PHE A 125 3.52 12.75 -15.02
N THR A 126 4.19 13.88 -14.82
CA THR A 126 5.65 14.03 -14.95
C THR A 126 6.35 14.20 -13.59
N VAL A 127 5.58 14.46 -12.53
CA VAL A 127 6.08 14.65 -11.15
C VAL A 127 5.43 13.63 -10.22
N LEU A 128 6.25 12.86 -9.51
CA LEU A 128 5.85 11.97 -8.43
C LEU A 128 6.24 12.57 -7.09
N ALA A 129 5.29 12.70 -6.17
CA ALA A 129 5.51 13.40 -4.91
C ALA A 129 4.97 12.65 -3.69
N CYS A 130 5.50 12.98 -2.51
CA CYS A 130 4.93 12.55 -1.24
C CYS A 130 5.20 13.54 -0.10
N ALA A 131 4.28 13.58 0.86
CA ALA A 131 4.52 14.14 2.20
C ALA A 131 5.01 13.01 3.11
N SER A 132 6.33 12.85 3.25
CA SER A 132 6.88 11.77 4.08
C SER A 132 8.34 11.97 4.43
N THR A 133 8.71 11.45 5.59
CA THR A 133 10.01 11.60 6.23
C THR A 133 10.75 10.27 6.41
N GLY A 134 10.33 9.19 5.73
CA GLY A 134 10.91 7.85 5.92
C GLY A 134 10.70 6.92 4.74
N ASN A 135 10.33 5.66 5.01
CA ASN A 135 10.23 4.58 4.00
C ASN A 135 9.46 4.97 2.73
N LEU A 136 8.40 5.79 2.84
CA LEU A 136 7.64 6.22 1.67
C LEU A 136 8.44 7.19 0.79
N ALA A 137 9.20 8.12 1.38
CA ALA A 137 10.06 9.03 0.63
C ALA A 137 11.13 8.28 -0.16
N CYS A 138 11.76 7.28 0.47
CA CYS A 138 12.75 6.42 -0.18
C CYS A 138 12.15 5.67 -1.38
N ALA A 139 11.01 4.99 -1.19
CA ALA A 139 10.32 4.28 -2.26
C ALA A 139 9.88 5.22 -3.40
N VAL A 140 9.32 6.39 -3.09
CA VAL A 140 8.91 7.38 -4.11
C VAL A 140 10.09 7.85 -4.93
N ALA A 141 11.21 8.18 -4.29
CA ALA A 141 12.40 8.63 -5.00
C ALA A 141 12.97 7.52 -5.90
N ALA A 142 13.06 6.27 -5.40
CA ALA A 142 13.53 5.12 -6.16
C ALA A 142 12.65 4.82 -7.39
N HIS A 143 11.33 4.77 -7.21
CA HIS A 143 10.38 4.49 -8.29
C HIS A 143 10.28 5.64 -9.31
N ALA A 144 10.37 6.90 -8.87
CA ALA A 144 10.42 8.04 -9.77
C ALA A 144 11.68 8.02 -10.65
N ALA A 145 12.84 7.74 -10.05
CA ALA A 145 14.09 7.57 -10.79
C ALA A 145 13.98 6.44 -11.82
N ARG A 146 13.37 5.30 -11.46
CA ARG A 146 13.10 4.20 -12.40
C ARG A 146 12.16 4.60 -13.54
N ALA A 147 11.16 5.43 -13.26
CA ALA A 147 10.15 5.85 -14.22
C ALA A 147 10.60 7.00 -15.13
N GLY A 148 11.68 7.71 -14.76
CA GLY A 148 12.11 8.95 -15.40
C GLY A 148 11.19 10.13 -15.05
N LEU A 149 10.60 10.12 -13.85
CA LEU A 149 9.75 11.20 -13.33
C LEU A 149 10.56 12.10 -12.40
N GLN A 150 10.19 13.38 -12.31
CA GLN A 150 10.72 14.25 -11.27
C GLN A 150 10.16 13.79 -9.91
N ALA A 151 11.04 13.61 -8.92
CA ALA A 151 10.65 13.23 -7.56
C ALA A 151 10.64 14.45 -6.63
N CYS A 152 9.54 14.66 -5.90
CA CYS A 152 9.43 15.73 -4.90
C CYS A 152 9.06 15.15 -3.51
N VAL A 153 9.91 15.36 -2.51
CA VAL A 153 9.71 14.87 -1.15
C VAL A 153 9.53 16.05 -0.21
N PHE A 154 8.35 16.17 0.39
CA PHE A 154 8.02 17.23 1.34
C PHE A 154 8.21 16.73 2.77
N ILE A 155 8.96 17.48 3.57
CA ILE A 155 9.30 17.16 4.97
C ILE A 155 9.12 18.38 5.88
N PRO A 156 8.83 18.20 7.17
CA PRO A 156 9.00 19.26 8.17
C PRO A 156 10.47 19.70 8.26
N ALA A 157 10.72 21.00 8.42
CA ALA A 157 12.07 21.57 8.47
C ALA A 157 12.91 21.12 9.68
N ASN A 158 12.26 20.68 10.76
CA ASN A 158 12.91 20.18 11.98
C ASN A 158 13.24 18.68 11.96
N LEU A 159 13.14 18.03 10.80
CA LEU A 159 13.38 16.60 10.69
C LEU A 159 14.88 16.26 10.79
N GLU A 160 15.19 15.17 11.49
CA GLU A 160 16.53 14.60 11.55
C GLU A 160 17.02 14.17 10.16
N VAL A 161 18.20 14.67 9.76
CA VAL A 161 18.79 14.44 8.43
C VAL A 161 18.92 12.95 8.10
N GLY A 162 19.26 12.12 9.08
CA GLY A 162 19.41 10.67 8.92
C GLY A 162 18.19 9.98 8.31
N LYS A 163 16.99 10.51 8.52
CA LYS A 163 15.73 9.95 8.00
C LYS A 163 15.51 10.20 6.51
N VAL A 164 16.24 11.17 5.93
CA VAL A 164 16.08 11.58 4.52
C VAL A 164 17.19 11.02 3.63
N LEU A 165 18.31 10.57 4.21
CA LEU A 165 19.47 10.05 3.47
C LEU A 165 19.11 8.95 2.47
N GLY A 166 18.26 7.99 2.88
CA GLY A 166 17.82 6.91 2.01
C GLY A 166 17.02 7.38 0.79
N ALA A 167 16.28 8.48 0.90
CA ALA A 167 15.59 9.07 -0.25
C ALA A 167 16.56 9.90 -1.12
N ALA A 168 17.49 10.63 -0.48
CA ALA A 168 18.40 11.57 -1.14
C ALA A 168 19.31 10.89 -2.19
N ILE A 169 19.70 9.62 -1.99
CA ILE A 169 20.55 8.88 -2.94
C ILE A 169 19.93 8.72 -4.34
N TYR A 170 18.60 8.81 -4.47
CA TYR A 170 17.88 8.74 -5.74
C TYR A 170 17.68 10.12 -6.38
N GLY A 171 18.24 11.19 -5.80
CA GLY A 171 18.20 12.55 -6.32
C GLY A 171 16.82 13.24 -6.35
N PRO A 172 15.91 13.05 -5.37
CA PRO A 172 14.67 13.82 -5.33
C PRO A 172 14.91 15.29 -4.98
N MET A 173 13.99 16.16 -5.39
CA MET A 173 13.85 17.50 -4.83
C MET A 173 13.26 17.38 -3.42
N ILE A 174 14.09 17.61 -2.40
CA ILE A 174 13.68 17.61 -1.00
C ILE A 174 13.27 19.03 -0.61
N ILE A 175 12.02 19.19 -0.19
CA ILE A 175 11.41 20.48 0.14
C ILE A 175 11.09 20.47 1.64
N ALA A 176 11.87 21.24 2.40
CA ALA A 176 11.65 21.43 3.82
C ALA A 176 10.63 22.55 4.06
N ILE A 177 9.59 22.26 4.84
CA ILE A 177 8.50 23.17 5.17
C ILE A 177 8.58 23.52 6.65
N ASP A 178 8.58 24.81 6.97
CA ASP A 178 8.46 25.28 8.35
C ASP A 178 7.01 25.11 8.82
N GLY A 179 6.73 23.99 9.48
CA GLY A 179 5.38 23.62 9.90
C GLY A 179 5.29 22.21 10.47
N THR A 180 4.10 21.84 10.94
CA THR A 180 3.81 20.50 11.45
C THR A 180 3.62 19.49 10.31
N TYR A 181 3.58 18.20 10.63
CA TYR A 181 3.24 17.15 9.65
C TYR A 181 1.88 17.41 8.97
N ASP A 182 0.91 17.95 9.70
CA ASP A 182 -0.41 18.27 9.16
C ASP A 182 -0.35 19.48 8.21
N ASP A 183 0.48 20.49 8.52
CA ASP A 183 0.73 21.61 7.60
C ASP A 183 1.36 21.15 6.29
N VAL A 184 2.33 20.23 6.36
CA VAL A 184 2.94 19.65 5.17
C VAL A 184 1.90 18.90 4.32
N ASN A 185 1.05 18.08 4.93
CA ASN A 185 0.02 17.36 4.20
C ASN A 185 -1.03 18.31 3.58
N ARG A 186 -1.43 19.37 4.30
CA ARG A 186 -2.35 20.38 3.78
C ARG A 186 -1.77 21.08 2.55
N LEU A 187 -0.53 21.55 2.62
CA LEU A 187 0.16 22.17 1.49
C LEU A 187 0.25 21.19 0.29
N CYS A 188 0.59 19.93 0.54
CA CYS A 188 0.66 18.93 -0.53
C CYS A 188 -0.70 18.69 -1.20
N SER A 189 -1.81 18.73 -0.45
CA SER A 189 -3.16 18.65 -1.04
C SER A 189 -3.45 19.87 -1.92
N GLU A 190 -3.12 21.08 -1.47
CA GLU A 190 -3.31 22.30 -2.28
C GLU A 190 -2.47 22.28 -3.56
N ILE A 191 -1.24 21.72 -3.52
CA ILE A 191 -0.40 21.53 -4.71
C ILE A 191 -1.05 20.51 -5.65
N ALA A 192 -1.56 19.39 -5.13
CA ALA A 192 -2.20 18.34 -5.92
C ALA A 192 -3.46 18.84 -6.64
N ASP A 193 -4.20 19.78 -6.02
CA ASP A 193 -5.41 20.37 -6.61
C ASP A 193 -5.09 21.42 -7.69
N ARG A 194 -3.93 22.09 -7.58
CA ARG A 194 -3.55 23.20 -8.47
C ARG A 194 -2.62 22.80 -9.62
N TYR A 195 -1.81 21.78 -9.42
CA TYR A 195 -0.79 21.35 -10.37
C TYR A 195 -0.97 19.86 -10.71
N PRO A 196 -0.60 19.44 -11.94
CA PRO A 196 -0.67 18.03 -12.33
C PRO A 196 0.48 17.25 -11.68
N TRP A 197 0.43 17.06 -10.36
CA TRP A 197 1.42 16.34 -9.56
C TRP A 197 0.80 15.08 -8.96
N ALA A 198 1.51 13.96 -9.09
CA ALA A 198 1.08 12.68 -8.55
C ALA A 198 1.56 12.50 -7.11
N PHE A 199 0.73 12.88 -6.14
CA PHE A 199 0.99 12.63 -4.72
C PHE A 199 0.54 11.22 -4.33
N VAL A 200 1.50 10.31 -4.11
CA VAL A 200 1.20 8.89 -3.85
C VAL A 200 0.33 8.66 -2.60
N ASN A 201 0.45 9.53 -1.60
CA ASN A 201 -0.32 9.46 -0.35
C ASN A 201 -1.59 10.33 -0.33
N ILE A 202 -1.89 11.05 -1.42
CA ILE A 202 -3.03 11.96 -1.55
C ILE A 202 -3.89 11.53 -2.75
N ASN A 203 -3.74 12.15 -3.91
CA ASN A 203 -4.63 11.97 -5.06
C ASN A 203 -4.49 10.58 -5.74
N LEU A 204 -3.37 9.89 -5.56
CA LEU A 204 -3.19 8.50 -6.02
C LEU A 204 -3.49 7.45 -4.94
N ARG A 205 -3.97 7.86 -3.76
CA ARG A 205 -4.17 6.97 -2.60
C ARG A 205 -5.04 5.74 -2.89
N PRO A 206 -6.14 5.80 -3.67
CA PRO A 206 -6.92 4.62 -3.97
C PRO A 206 -6.09 3.53 -4.65
N PHE A 207 -5.28 3.91 -5.64
CA PHE A 207 -4.40 2.99 -6.38
C PHE A 207 -3.20 2.52 -5.56
N TYR A 208 -2.54 3.45 -4.87
CA TYR A 208 -1.43 3.17 -3.96
C TYR A 208 -1.78 2.05 -2.97
N SER A 209 -2.97 2.13 -2.35
CA SER A 209 -3.38 1.19 -1.32
C SER A 209 -3.51 -0.25 -1.85
N GLU A 210 -3.83 -0.43 -3.13
CA GLU A 210 -4.00 -1.73 -3.75
C GLU A 210 -2.70 -2.53 -3.84
N GLY A 211 -1.52 -1.89 -3.84
CA GLY A 211 -0.26 -2.63 -3.78
C GLY A 211 -0.09 -3.44 -2.49
N SER A 212 -0.72 -3.03 -1.38
CA SER A 212 -0.61 -3.71 -0.09
C SER A 212 -1.25 -5.11 -0.09
N LYS A 213 -2.29 -5.33 -0.89
CA LYS A 213 -2.99 -6.61 -0.93
C LYS A 213 -2.17 -7.73 -1.57
N THR A 214 -1.13 -7.36 -2.33
CA THR A 214 -0.19 -8.31 -2.94
C THR A 214 0.55 -9.15 -1.90
N LEU A 215 0.69 -8.66 -0.66
CA LEU A 215 1.22 -9.45 0.45
C LEU A 215 0.37 -10.68 0.76
N ALA A 216 -0.95 -10.56 0.72
CA ALA A 216 -1.85 -11.69 0.92
C ALA A 216 -1.73 -12.70 -0.24
N TYR A 217 -1.65 -12.19 -1.47
CA TYR A 217 -1.51 -13.04 -2.66
C TYR A 217 -0.25 -13.88 -2.61
N GLU A 218 0.85 -13.22 -2.27
CA GLU A 218 2.16 -13.81 -2.22
C GLU A 218 2.32 -14.80 -1.08
N VAL A 219 1.78 -14.49 0.10
CA VAL A 219 1.76 -15.45 1.21
C VAL A 219 0.90 -16.67 0.84
N ALA A 220 -0.27 -16.48 0.24
CA ALA A 220 -1.11 -17.59 -0.18
C ALA A 220 -0.41 -18.46 -1.23
N GLU A 221 0.19 -17.85 -2.26
CA GLU A 221 0.97 -18.56 -3.29
C GLU A 221 2.13 -19.35 -2.67
N GLN A 222 2.92 -18.72 -1.80
CA GLN A 222 4.07 -19.36 -1.15
C GLN A 222 3.68 -20.48 -0.16
N LEU A 223 2.44 -20.49 0.32
CA LEU A 223 1.85 -21.57 1.12
C LEU A 223 1.11 -22.62 0.28
N GLY A 224 1.29 -22.60 -1.05
CA GLY A 224 0.66 -23.55 -1.96
C GLY A 224 -0.81 -23.25 -2.20
N TRP A 225 -1.14 -21.97 -2.42
CA TRP A 225 -2.51 -21.46 -2.63
C TRP A 225 -3.45 -21.72 -1.45
N ARG A 226 -2.94 -21.45 -0.24
CA ARG A 226 -3.71 -21.56 1.01
C ARG A 226 -3.56 -20.31 1.86
N ALA A 227 -4.68 -19.83 2.42
CA ALA A 227 -4.59 -18.83 3.47
C ALA A 227 -4.02 -19.45 4.77
N PRO A 228 -3.23 -18.70 5.55
CA PRO A 228 -2.88 -19.10 6.91
C PRO A 228 -4.11 -19.05 7.83
N ASP A 229 -4.04 -19.69 9.00
CA ASP A 229 -5.14 -19.64 9.98
C ASP A 229 -5.27 -18.25 10.64
N HIS A 230 -4.13 -17.55 10.80
CA HIS A 230 -4.04 -16.26 11.48
C HIS A 230 -2.93 -15.40 10.87
N VAL A 231 -3.21 -14.12 10.66
CA VAL A 231 -2.24 -13.08 10.27
C VAL A 231 -2.16 -12.00 11.34
N VAL A 232 -0.94 -11.66 11.75
CA VAL A 232 -0.64 -10.51 12.62
C VAL A 232 0.00 -9.42 11.78
N VAL A 233 -0.54 -8.20 11.82
CA VAL A 233 -0.05 -7.06 11.04
C VAL A 233 0.21 -5.86 11.95
N PRO A 234 1.42 -5.29 11.96
CA PRO A 234 1.66 -3.99 12.57
C PRO A 234 0.85 -2.90 11.84
N ILE A 235 0.15 -2.05 12.59
CA ILE A 235 -0.67 -0.98 11.99
C ILE A 235 -0.21 0.41 12.41
N ALA A 236 -0.14 1.31 11.43
CA ALA A 236 -0.13 2.75 11.64
C ALA A 236 -1.54 3.29 11.35
N SER A 237 -1.80 3.69 10.10
CA SER A 237 -3.13 4.12 9.65
C SER A 237 -4.13 2.97 9.39
N GLY A 238 -3.69 1.71 9.52
CA GLY A 238 -4.53 0.54 9.27
C GLY A 238 -4.68 0.11 7.80
N SER A 239 -4.25 0.91 6.82
CA SER A 239 -4.42 0.60 5.40
C SER A 239 -3.76 -0.72 4.97
N LEU A 240 -2.60 -1.07 5.52
CA LEU A 240 -1.93 -2.33 5.20
C LEU A 240 -2.76 -3.54 5.66
N PHE A 241 -3.27 -3.48 6.90
CA PHE A 241 -4.09 -4.52 7.51
C PHE A 241 -5.37 -4.77 6.70
N THR A 242 -6.11 -3.70 6.36
CA THR A 242 -7.37 -3.84 5.62
C THR A 242 -7.16 -4.40 4.21
N LYS A 243 -6.04 -4.04 3.57
CA LYS A 243 -5.72 -4.52 2.22
C LYS A 243 -5.19 -5.95 2.19
N ILE A 244 -4.46 -6.40 3.21
CA ILE A 244 -4.14 -7.83 3.37
C ILE A 244 -5.43 -8.65 3.53
N TRP A 245 -6.35 -8.21 4.38
CA TRP A 245 -7.64 -8.88 4.52
C TRP A 245 -8.44 -8.90 3.21
N LYS A 246 -8.50 -7.75 2.49
CA LYS A 246 -9.11 -7.67 1.15
C LYS A 246 -8.47 -8.68 0.19
N GLY A 247 -7.14 -8.79 0.18
CA GLY A 247 -6.42 -9.70 -0.71
C GLY A 247 -6.83 -11.16 -0.53
N TYR A 248 -6.91 -11.68 0.71
CA TYR A 248 -7.39 -13.04 0.94
C TYR A 248 -8.85 -13.25 0.49
N ASN A 249 -9.71 -12.26 0.72
CA ASN A 249 -11.10 -12.31 0.25
C ASN A 249 -11.19 -12.30 -1.28
N GLU A 250 -10.36 -11.50 -1.96
CA GLU A 250 -10.32 -11.46 -3.42
C GLU A 250 -9.85 -12.78 -4.01
N LEU A 251 -8.79 -13.39 -3.47
CA LEU A 251 -8.32 -14.70 -3.92
C LEU A 251 -9.43 -15.75 -3.84
N ARG A 252 -10.18 -15.76 -2.73
CA ARG A 252 -11.33 -16.64 -2.56
C ARG A 252 -12.45 -16.32 -3.56
N LEU A 253 -12.78 -15.04 -3.72
CA LEU A 253 -13.84 -14.57 -4.60
C LEU A 253 -13.59 -14.96 -6.07
N VAL A 254 -12.34 -14.88 -6.51
CA VAL A 254 -11.94 -15.27 -7.88
C VAL A 254 -11.58 -16.76 -8.01
N GLY A 255 -11.71 -17.54 -6.94
CA GLY A 255 -11.54 -18.99 -6.95
C GLY A 255 -10.09 -19.49 -7.01
N LEU A 256 -9.12 -18.67 -6.58
CA LEU A 256 -7.71 -19.08 -6.49
C LEU A 256 -7.37 -19.82 -5.19
N ILE A 257 -8.20 -19.66 -4.15
CA ILE A 257 -8.10 -20.41 -2.88
C ILE A 257 -9.50 -20.78 -2.39
N ASP A 258 -9.62 -21.92 -1.70
CA ASP A 258 -10.89 -22.37 -1.08
C ASP A 258 -10.96 -22.08 0.43
N SER A 259 -9.80 -21.86 1.06
CA SER A 259 -9.70 -21.60 2.50
C SER A 259 -10.45 -20.34 2.92
N PRO A 260 -11.05 -20.31 4.12
CA PRO A 260 -11.63 -19.07 4.64
C PRO A 260 -10.55 -17.99 4.81
N PRO A 261 -10.94 -16.69 4.76
CA PRO A 261 -10.02 -15.61 5.12
C PRO A 261 -9.45 -15.83 6.52
N PRO A 262 -8.17 -15.49 6.74
CA PRO A 262 -7.51 -15.69 8.03
C PRO A 262 -8.18 -14.85 9.12
N ARG A 263 -8.04 -15.30 10.37
CA ARG A 263 -8.22 -14.40 11.51
C ARG A 263 -7.14 -13.32 11.45
N MET A 264 -7.50 -12.09 11.80
CA MET A 264 -6.60 -10.94 11.70
C MET A 264 -6.36 -10.35 13.09
N SER A 265 -5.10 -10.09 13.45
CA SER A 265 -4.72 -9.30 14.62
C SER A 265 -3.88 -8.11 14.22
N ALA A 266 -4.17 -6.96 14.82
CA ALA A 266 -3.42 -5.73 14.64
C ALA A 266 -2.49 -5.51 15.85
N ALA A 267 -1.31 -4.93 15.61
CA ALA A 267 -0.40 -4.51 16.66
C ALA A 267 -0.04 -3.03 16.52
N GLN A 268 -0.09 -2.28 17.62
CA GLN A 268 0.36 -0.88 17.72
C GLN A 268 1.31 -0.72 18.91
N ALA A 269 2.23 0.24 18.80
CA ALA A 269 3.09 0.61 19.92
C ALA A 269 2.27 1.27 21.03
N ALA A 270 2.54 0.94 22.30
CA ALA A 270 1.78 1.45 23.44
C ALA A 270 1.74 2.98 23.51
N GLY A 271 2.81 3.66 23.07
CA GLY A 271 2.89 5.13 23.01
C GLY A 271 2.15 5.78 21.85
N CYS A 272 1.54 5.02 20.93
CA CYS A 272 0.70 5.53 19.84
C CYS A 272 -0.23 4.41 19.31
N ALA A 273 -1.32 4.14 20.05
CA ALA A 273 -2.24 3.03 19.77
C ALA A 273 -3.72 3.44 19.54
N PRO A 274 -4.02 4.53 18.81
CA PRO A 274 -5.38 5.07 18.76
C PRO A 274 -6.42 4.12 18.13
N VAL A 275 -6.01 3.25 17.20
CA VAL A 275 -6.92 2.26 16.57
C VAL A 275 -7.22 1.13 17.54
N VAL A 276 -6.20 0.62 18.26
CA VAL A 276 -6.38 -0.40 19.30
C VAL A 276 -7.26 0.14 20.43
N THR A 277 -7.03 1.38 20.88
CA THR A 277 -7.87 2.02 21.89
C THR A 277 -9.34 2.10 21.47
N ALA A 278 -9.61 2.57 20.25
CA ALA A 278 -10.99 2.64 19.73
C ALA A 278 -11.63 1.25 19.64
N TYR A 279 -10.92 0.24 19.12
CA TYR A 279 -11.40 -1.13 19.01
C TYR A 279 -11.76 -1.73 20.38
N LEU A 280 -10.90 -1.58 21.38
CA LEU A 280 -11.15 -2.09 22.74
C LEU A 280 -12.30 -1.37 23.45
N ALA A 281 -12.54 -0.09 23.11
CA ALA A 281 -13.68 0.67 23.61
C ALA A 281 -14.99 0.39 22.86
N GLY A 282 -14.97 -0.43 21.79
CA GLY A 282 -16.14 -0.64 20.93
C GLY A 282 -16.52 0.59 20.11
N GLU A 283 -15.60 1.54 19.93
CA GLU A 283 -15.82 2.78 19.17
C GLU A 283 -15.43 2.58 17.70
N ASN A 284 -16.25 3.12 16.78
CA ASN A 284 -15.93 3.15 15.35
C ASN A 284 -15.13 4.42 14.95
N HIS A 285 -14.94 5.36 15.89
CA HIS A 285 -14.23 6.60 15.66
C HIS A 285 -12.85 6.57 16.31
N VAL A 286 -11.81 6.86 15.54
CA VAL A 286 -10.43 6.90 16.02
C VAL A 286 -10.07 8.32 16.42
N ARG A 287 -9.83 8.54 17.72
CA ARG A 287 -9.40 9.85 18.22
C ARG A 287 -7.89 10.04 17.98
N PRO A 288 -7.46 11.16 17.37
CA PRO A 288 -6.03 11.45 17.21
C PRO A 288 -5.31 11.52 18.56
N VAL A 289 -4.08 11.02 18.60
CA VAL A 289 -3.21 11.09 19.78
C VAL A 289 -1.85 11.65 19.39
N LYS A 290 -1.22 12.39 20.31
CA LYS A 290 0.18 12.81 20.14
C LYS A 290 1.08 11.60 20.45
N PRO A 291 1.92 11.14 19.52
CA PRO A 291 2.75 9.96 19.73
C PRO A 291 3.82 10.21 20.81
N ALA A 292 3.99 9.24 21.70
CA ALA A 292 5.05 9.16 22.70
C ALA A 292 5.79 7.82 22.57
N THR A 293 6.37 7.58 21.40
CA THR A 293 7.06 6.33 21.05
C THR A 293 8.20 6.61 20.08
N ILE A 294 9.13 5.67 19.95
CA ILE A 294 10.14 5.68 18.89
C ILE A 294 9.48 5.25 17.57
N ALA A 295 9.83 5.92 16.48
CA ALA A 295 9.34 5.68 15.12
C ALA A 295 10.52 5.42 14.17
#